data_AF-A0A8S3E825-F1
#
_entry.id   AF-A0A8S3E825-F1
#
_cell.length_a   1.000
_cell.length_b   1.000
_cell.length_c   1.000
_cell.angle_alpha   90.00
_cell.angle_beta   90.00
_cell.angle_gamma   90.00
#
_symmetry.space_group_name_H-M   'P 1'
#
loop_
_entity.id
_entity.type
_entity.pdbx_description
1 polymer ?
#
loop_
_entity_poly.entity_id
_entity_poly.type
_entity_poly.pdbx_seq_one_letter_code
_entity_poly.pdbx_strand_id
1 'polypeptide(L)'
;LQQHVRISKIFILTLLFIYLSACSNKQQQHRQVRLSFSINFTSFRFLPSEATSTSTGTSTTSSTTTATTTVTTTTTTTTTTDTTTTTTTTACYFGQDYVDLVEGGRRQISRLKTGDQVWTISHDGKRLIQDEIMCIPHAGPTTPTYFYTFKTLEEHTISLTDSHFILAMAKDEDKIKIIRASEVTLEHRLIMNHRTIGIEQIVYSERIGFYSPITLSGYLTVNNLSTSVYVEL
;
A
#
# COMPACT_ATOMS: atom_id res chain seq x y z
N LEU A 1 37.84 -13.41 9.54
CA LEU A 1 36.61 -12.59 9.55
C LEU A 1 36.49 -11.55 8.42
N GLN A 2 37.59 -10.99 7.85
CA GLN A 2 37.47 -9.95 6.81
C GLN A 2 37.03 -10.43 5.40
N GLN A 3 37.21 -11.71 5.05
CA GLN A 3 36.81 -12.22 3.73
C GLN A 3 35.29 -12.41 3.58
N HIS A 4 34.57 -12.79 4.63
CA HIS A 4 33.12 -12.99 4.57
C HIS A 4 32.33 -11.69 4.35
N VAL A 5 32.84 -10.55 4.84
CA VAL A 5 32.18 -9.24 4.68
C VAL A 5 32.28 -8.72 3.24
N ARG A 6 33.32 -9.10 2.49
CA ARG A 6 33.49 -8.66 1.09
C ARG A 6 32.54 -9.38 0.13
N ILE A 7 32.26 -10.67 0.37
CA ILE A 7 31.36 -11.45 -0.49
C ILE A 7 29.91 -10.96 -0.34
N SER A 8 29.49 -10.63 0.89
CA SER A 8 28.15 -10.08 1.14
C SER A 8 27.91 -8.74 0.45
N LYS A 9 28.89 -7.82 0.45
CA LYS A 9 28.76 -6.52 -0.23
C LYS A 9 28.67 -6.66 -1.75
N ILE A 10 29.45 -7.56 -2.34
CA ILE A 10 29.40 -7.80 -3.79
C ILE A 10 28.03 -8.37 -4.19
N PHE A 11 27.49 -9.33 -3.44
CA PHE A 11 26.20 -9.93 -3.75
C PHE A 11 25.04 -8.93 -3.70
N ILE A 12 25.04 -8.05 -2.70
CA ILE A 12 24.05 -6.96 -2.56
C ILE A 12 24.15 -5.99 -3.73
N LEU A 13 25.37 -5.62 -4.15
CA LEU A 13 25.60 -4.75 -5.30
C LEU A 13 25.09 -5.38 -6.61
N THR A 14 25.32 -6.67 -6.83
CA THR A 14 24.87 -7.35 -8.05
C THR A 14 23.33 -7.48 -8.09
N LEU A 15 22.70 -7.82 -6.96
CA LEU A 15 21.24 -7.85 -6.85
C LEU A 15 20.63 -6.46 -7.08
N LEU A 16 21.20 -5.42 -6.47
CA LEU A 16 20.80 -4.03 -6.71
C LEU A 16 20.94 -3.66 -8.20
N PHE A 17 22.03 -4.07 -8.86
CA PHE A 17 22.25 -3.79 -10.28
C PHE A 17 21.25 -4.51 -11.20
N ILE A 18 20.92 -5.76 -10.90
CA ILE A 18 19.89 -6.52 -11.64
C ILE A 18 18.51 -5.88 -11.45
N TYR A 19 18.16 -5.50 -10.22
CA TYR A 19 16.89 -4.81 -9.92
C TYR A 19 16.81 -3.44 -10.60
N LEU A 20 17.87 -2.64 -10.55
CA LEU A 20 17.95 -1.35 -11.24
C LEU A 20 17.85 -1.51 -12.76
N SER A 21 18.47 -2.56 -13.33
CA SER A 21 18.38 -2.86 -14.76
C SER A 21 16.97 -3.26 -15.18
N ALA A 22 16.28 -4.07 -14.37
CA ALA A 22 14.89 -4.44 -14.59
C ALA A 22 13.96 -3.21 -14.52
N CYS A 23 14.22 -2.28 -13.59
CA CYS A 23 13.48 -1.03 -13.51
C CYS A 23 13.78 -0.09 -14.69
N SER A 24 15.02 -0.02 -15.18
CA SER A 24 15.39 0.76 -16.37
C SER A 24 14.71 0.24 -17.64
N ASN A 25 14.64 -1.08 -17.81
CA ASN A 25 14.03 -1.71 -18.99
C ASN A 25 12.51 -1.47 -19.06
N LYS A 26 11.79 -1.59 -17.93
CA LYS A 26 10.36 -1.27 -17.87
C LYS A 26 10.06 0.22 -18.12
N GLN A 27 10.95 1.13 -17.69
CA GLN A 27 10.83 2.57 -17.97
C GLN A 27 10.96 2.88 -19.48
N GLN A 28 11.84 2.18 -20.21
CA GLN A 28 11.96 2.36 -21.66
C GLN A 28 10.73 1.89 -22.44
N GLN A 29 10.09 0.80 -22.00
CA GLN A 29 8.84 0.33 -22.63
C GLN A 29 7.67 1.30 -22.45
N HIS A 30 7.53 1.93 -21.27
CA HIS A 30 6.50 2.96 -21.06
C HIS A 30 6.74 4.24 -21.86
N ARG A 31 7.99 4.57 -22.19
CA ARG A 31 8.35 5.75 -22.99
C ARG A 31 8.01 5.59 -24.48
N GLN A 32 8.09 4.36 -25.01
CA GLN A 32 7.71 4.04 -26.39
C GLN A 32 6.20 4.10 -26.63
N VAL A 33 5.37 3.80 -25.63
CA VAL A 33 3.89 3.83 -25.76
C VAL A 33 3.33 5.27 -25.65
N ARG A 34 4.06 6.22 -25.06
CA ARG A 34 3.61 7.61 -24.91
C ARG A 34 3.89 8.53 -26.11
N LEU A 35 4.56 8.04 -27.16
CA LEU A 35 4.93 8.84 -28.34
C LEU A 35 3.91 8.78 -29.50
N SER A 36 2.76 8.13 -29.32
CA SER A 36 1.74 7.99 -30.37
C SER A 36 0.34 8.34 -29.88
N PHE A 37 0.14 9.53 -29.30
CA PHE A 37 -1.18 10.15 -29.19
C PHE A 37 -1.04 11.68 -29.14
N SER A 38 -0.97 12.32 -30.31
CA SER A 38 -1.25 13.76 -30.47
C SER A 38 -2.61 13.90 -31.16
N ILE A 39 -3.60 14.42 -30.43
CA ILE A 39 -4.87 14.86 -31.01
C ILE A 39 -5.09 16.32 -30.62
N ASN A 40 -5.36 17.13 -31.63
CA ASN A 40 -5.53 18.58 -31.57
C ASN A 40 -6.76 19.00 -30.75
N PHE A 41 -6.56 19.97 -29.87
CA PHE A 41 -7.63 20.66 -29.14
C PHE A 41 -8.10 21.87 -29.95
N THR A 42 -9.34 21.87 -30.40
CA THR A 42 -10.02 23.07 -30.93
C THR A 42 -11.12 23.53 -29.98
N SER A 43 -11.17 24.85 -29.81
CA SER A 43 -11.89 25.63 -28.80
C SER A 43 -13.40 25.37 -28.70
N PHE A 44 -13.93 25.38 -27.47
CA PHE A 44 -15.34 25.64 -27.20
C PHE A 44 -15.51 26.86 -26.28
N ARG A 45 -16.36 27.79 -26.72
CA ARG A 45 -16.66 29.07 -26.07
C ARG A 45 -17.77 28.94 -25.03
N PHE A 46 -17.64 29.75 -23.99
CA PHE A 46 -18.65 30.06 -22.96
C PHE A 46 -19.84 30.87 -23.52
N LEU A 47 -21.03 30.62 -22.98
CA LEU A 47 -22.09 31.63 -22.79
C LEU A 47 -22.87 31.34 -21.48
N PRO A 48 -23.35 32.38 -20.76
CA PRO A 48 -24.06 32.26 -19.49
C PRO A 48 -25.59 32.29 -19.66
N SER A 49 -26.34 31.90 -18.62
CA SER A 49 -27.77 32.19 -18.50
C SER A 49 -28.15 32.39 -17.03
N GLU A 50 -28.53 33.62 -16.69
CA GLU A 50 -29.29 33.98 -15.50
C GLU A 50 -30.76 33.61 -15.69
N ALA A 51 -31.42 33.14 -14.62
CA ALA A 51 -32.78 33.57 -14.29
C ALA A 51 -33.16 33.21 -12.85
N THR A 52 -33.47 34.29 -12.13
CA THR A 52 -34.12 34.46 -10.83
C THR A 52 -35.51 33.81 -10.74
N SER A 53 -35.90 33.24 -9.58
CA SER A 53 -37.03 33.73 -8.77
C SER A 53 -37.42 32.85 -7.56
N THR A 54 -37.83 33.60 -6.54
CA THR A 54 -38.32 33.37 -5.18
C THR A 54 -39.60 32.52 -5.05
N SER A 55 -39.75 31.74 -3.97
CA SER A 55 -40.91 31.84 -3.04
C SER A 55 -40.92 30.84 -1.87
N THR A 56 -41.48 31.38 -0.78
CA THR A 56 -41.81 30.94 0.58
C THR A 56 -42.68 29.69 0.70
N GLY A 57 -42.54 28.92 1.79
CA GLY A 57 -43.55 27.93 2.20
C GLY A 57 -43.18 27.07 3.42
N THR A 58 -43.72 27.43 4.58
CA THR A 58 -43.72 26.72 5.87
C THR A 58 -44.47 25.37 5.79
N SER A 59 -43.98 24.32 6.46
CA SER A 59 -44.73 23.52 7.47
C SER A 59 -44.07 22.19 7.86
N THR A 60 -43.99 22.00 9.17
CA THR A 60 -43.73 20.79 9.96
C THR A 60 -44.66 19.64 9.61
N THR A 61 -44.18 18.38 9.60
CA THR A 61 -44.86 17.20 10.19
C THR A 61 -43.88 16.02 10.27
N SER A 62 -43.69 15.52 11.50
CA SER A 62 -42.96 14.30 11.83
C SER A 62 -43.76 13.06 11.42
N SER A 63 -43.08 12.05 10.86
CA SER A 63 -43.59 10.68 10.81
C SER A 63 -42.48 9.69 11.14
N THR A 64 -42.66 9.02 12.28
CA THR A 64 -41.88 7.87 12.75
C THR A 64 -42.30 6.65 11.93
N THR A 65 -41.35 5.93 11.33
CA THR A 65 -41.60 4.62 10.72
C THR A 65 -40.60 3.61 11.26
N THR A 66 -41.11 2.71 12.09
CA THR A 66 -40.42 1.53 12.62
C THR A 66 -40.24 0.52 11.49
N ALA A 67 -39.00 0.31 11.05
CA ALA A 67 -38.65 -0.75 10.10
C ALA A 67 -38.14 -1.99 10.85
N THR A 68 -38.98 -3.03 10.88
CA THR A 68 -38.64 -4.39 11.30
C THR A 68 -37.75 -5.03 10.23
N THR A 69 -36.50 -5.35 10.55
CA THR A 69 -35.59 -6.07 9.65
C THR A 69 -35.62 -7.56 9.98
N THR A 70 -36.19 -8.35 9.06
CA THR A 70 -36.17 -9.81 9.07
C THR A 70 -34.79 -10.30 8.65
N VAL A 71 -34.07 -10.97 9.55
CA VAL A 71 -32.80 -11.65 9.26
C VAL A 71 -33.09 -12.93 8.49
N THR A 72 -32.64 -12.99 7.23
CA THR A 72 -32.63 -14.22 6.42
C THR A 72 -31.21 -14.73 6.33
N THR A 73 -30.92 -15.84 7.00
CA THR A 73 -29.63 -16.54 6.93
C THR A 73 -29.63 -17.45 5.71
N THR A 74 -28.87 -17.07 4.67
CA THR A 74 -28.64 -17.93 3.50
C THR A 74 -27.25 -18.53 3.61
N THR A 75 -27.17 -19.84 3.87
CA THR A 75 -25.95 -20.63 3.85
C THR A 75 -25.63 -21.01 2.40
N THR A 76 -24.61 -20.39 1.81
CA THR A 76 -24.11 -20.75 0.48
C THR A 76 -22.89 -21.65 0.61
N THR A 77 -23.02 -22.90 0.15
CA THR A 77 -21.95 -23.89 0.05
C THR A 77 -21.06 -23.56 -1.15
N THR A 78 -19.80 -23.20 -0.91
CA THR A 78 -18.82 -22.87 -1.97
C THR A 78 -18.07 -24.12 -2.41
N THR A 79 -18.26 -24.51 -3.66
CA THR A 79 -17.47 -25.54 -4.36
C THR A 79 -16.09 -24.99 -4.69
N THR A 80 -15.04 -25.61 -4.17
CA THR A 80 -13.64 -25.23 -4.39
C THR A 80 -13.16 -25.80 -5.73
N THR A 81 -13.04 -24.94 -6.75
CA THR A 81 -12.31 -25.27 -7.99
C THR A 81 -10.85 -24.98 -7.74
N ASP A 82 -10.08 -26.05 -7.54
CA ASP A 82 -8.64 -26.02 -7.30
C ASP A 82 -7.92 -25.62 -8.61
N THR A 83 -7.64 -24.32 -8.75
CA THR A 83 -6.81 -23.81 -9.83
C THR A 83 -5.42 -23.57 -9.24
N THR A 84 -4.51 -24.53 -9.45
CA THR A 84 -3.08 -24.39 -9.21
C THR A 84 -2.52 -23.26 -10.07
N THR A 85 -2.68 -22.04 -9.56
CA THR A 85 -2.07 -20.83 -10.07
C THR A 85 -0.72 -20.75 -9.38
N THR A 86 0.36 -20.82 -10.14
CA THR A 86 1.73 -20.63 -9.65
C THR A 86 1.80 -19.26 -8.97
N THR A 87 1.64 -19.22 -7.65
CA THR A 87 1.68 -18.00 -6.84
C THR A 87 3.11 -17.50 -6.87
N THR A 88 3.43 -16.62 -7.82
CA THR A 88 4.52 -15.67 -7.63
C THR A 88 4.14 -14.81 -6.43
N THR A 89 4.67 -15.16 -5.26
CA THR A 89 4.47 -14.48 -3.99
C THR A 89 5.09 -13.08 -4.05
N THR A 90 4.34 -12.12 -4.57
CA THR A 90 4.81 -10.72 -4.69
C THR A 90 4.29 -9.89 -3.51
N ALA A 91 5.18 -9.32 -2.70
CA ALA A 91 4.84 -8.34 -1.67
C ALA A 91 4.28 -7.08 -2.33
N CYS A 92 3.01 -6.80 -2.06
CA CYS A 92 2.36 -5.60 -2.53
C CYS A 92 1.60 -4.92 -1.40
N TYR A 93 1.48 -3.62 -1.53
CA TYR A 93 0.60 -2.79 -0.72
C TYR A 93 -0.73 -2.57 -1.44
N PHE A 94 -1.75 -2.25 -0.67
CA PHE A 94 -3.02 -1.80 -1.21
C PHE A 94 -2.94 -0.39 -1.80
N GLY A 95 -3.50 -0.19 -2.99
CA GLY A 95 -3.36 1.07 -3.73
C GLY A 95 -3.96 2.33 -3.08
N GLN A 96 -4.91 2.19 -2.14
CA GLN A 96 -5.51 3.35 -1.45
C GLN A 96 -4.83 3.65 -0.11
N ASP A 97 -3.85 2.86 0.33
CA ASP A 97 -3.02 3.22 1.47
C ASP A 97 -2.13 4.43 1.11
N TYR A 98 -1.63 5.14 2.11
CA TYR A 98 -0.92 6.41 1.92
C TYR A 98 0.50 6.37 2.46
N VAL A 99 1.39 7.07 1.78
CA VAL A 99 2.76 7.37 2.22
C VAL A 99 2.88 8.86 2.49
N ASP A 100 3.65 9.22 3.52
CA ASP A 100 3.93 10.62 3.84
C ASP A 100 5.13 11.12 3.03
N LEU A 101 4.96 12.28 2.40
CA LEU A 101 6.00 12.87 1.55
C LEU A 101 6.90 13.80 2.37
N VAL A 102 8.16 13.92 1.95
CA VAL A 102 9.14 14.82 2.59
C VAL A 102 8.76 16.29 2.41
N GLU A 103 8.20 16.66 1.26
CA GLU A 103 7.65 18.00 0.99
C GLU A 103 6.42 18.36 1.84
N GLY A 104 5.91 17.39 2.61
CA GLY A 104 4.68 17.48 3.37
C GLY A 104 3.50 16.84 2.66
N GLY A 105 2.43 16.59 3.43
CA GLY A 105 1.24 15.92 2.93
C GLY A 105 1.43 14.41 2.74
N ARG A 106 0.40 13.79 2.14
CA ARG A 106 0.30 12.33 1.98
C ARG A 106 -0.08 11.99 0.54
N ARG A 107 0.43 10.88 0.02
CA ARG A 107 0.13 10.38 -1.33
C ARG A 107 -0.35 8.95 -1.28
N GLN A 108 -1.45 8.66 -1.98
CA GLN A 108 -1.90 7.28 -2.18
C GLN A 108 -0.83 6.47 -2.89
N ILE A 109 -0.64 5.22 -2.51
CA ILE A 109 0.33 4.31 -3.12
C ILE A 109 0.09 4.17 -4.63
N SER A 110 -1.17 4.08 -5.05
CA SER A 110 -1.57 4.06 -6.47
C SER A 110 -1.17 5.31 -7.26
N ARG A 111 -0.82 6.41 -6.58
CA ARG A 111 -0.41 7.68 -7.17
C ARG A 111 1.07 7.98 -6.98
N LEU A 112 1.82 7.11 -6.29
CA LEU A 112 3.27 7.26 -6.16
C LEU A 112 3.94 7.19 -7.53
N LYS A 113 5.04 7.94 -7.65
CA LYS A 113 5.87 8.01 -8.85
C LYS A 113 7.32 7.82 -8.47
N THR A 114 8.12 7.28 -9.39
CA THR A 114 9.58 7.34 -9.27
C THR A 114 10.03 8.79 -9.06
N GLY A 115 10.94 9.02 -8.13
CA GLY A 115 11.41 10.35 -7.76
C GLY A 115 10.68 10.99 -6.58
N ASP A 116 9.53 10.44 -6.16
CA ASP A 116 8.83 10.95 -4.98
C ASP A 116 9.69 10.76 -3.73
N GLN A 117 9.92 11.85 -3.01
CA GLN A 117 10.67 11.85 -1.75
C GLN A 117 9.71 11.51 -0.60
N VAL A 118 10.01 10.44 0.12
CA VAL A 118 9.14 9.84 1.13
C VAL A 118 9.84 9.70 2.47
N TRP A 119 9.07 9.70 3.54
CA TRP A 119 9.58 9.30 4.85
C TRP A 119 9.63 7.78 4.97
N THR A 120 10.75 7.28 5.45
CA THR A 120 10.95 5.87 5.80
C THR A 120 11.64 5.77 7.16
N ILE A 121 11.93 4.55 7.60
CA ILE A 121 12.59 4.28 8.88
C ILE A 121 14.04 3.86 8.69
N SER A 122 14.91 4.27 9.61
CA SER A 122 16.28 3.77 9.68
C SER A 122 16.31 2.26 9.96
N HIS A 123 17.40 1.60 9.57
CA HIS A 123 17.56 0.16 9.75
C HIS A 123 17.45 -0.32 11.20
N ASP A 124 17.78 0.53 12.17
CA ASP A 124 17.62 0.27 13.60
C ASP A 124 16.19 0.50 14.12
N GLY A 125 15.28 0.99 13.27
CA GLY A 125 13.89 1.30 13.62
C GLY A 125 13.70 2.55 14.49
N LYS A 126 14.74 3.37 14.70
CA LYS A 126 14.70 4.44 15.72
C LYS A 126 14.46 5.84 15.17
N ARG A 127 14.65 6.07 13.87
CA ARG A 127 14.59 7.41 13.27
C ARG A 127 13.84 7.37 11.95
N LEU A 128 13.08 8.42 11.68
CA LEU A 128 12.62 8.68 10.32
C LEU A 128 13.80 9.22 9.50
N ILE A 129 13.92 8.73 8.27
CA ILE A 129 14.90 9.19 7.30
C ILE A 129 14.18 9.49 5.98
N GLN A 130 14.74 10.41 5.21
CA GLN A 130 14.30 10.70 3.86
C GLN A 130 14.84 9.64 2.89
N ASP A 131 13.99 9.21 1.98
CA ASP A 131 14.34 8.31 0.88
C ASP A 131 13.51 8.64 -0.37
N GLU A 132 13.76 7.94 -1.46
CA GLU A 132 13.12 8.15 -2.76
C GLU A 132 12.45 6.87 -3.25
N ILE A 133 11.28 6.99 -3.88
CA ILE A 133 10.71 5.90 -4.67
C ILE A 133 11.58 5.69 -5.91
N MET A 134 12.33 4.60 -5.93
CA MET A 134 13.23 4.24 -7.03
C MET A 134 12.44 3.69 -8.22
N CYS A 135 11.52 2.76 -7.97
CA CYS A 135 10.63 2.22 -9.00
C CYS A 135 9.46 1.45 -8.40
N ILE A 136 8.52 1.05 -9.28
CA ILE A 136 7.33 0.26 -8.93
C ILE A 136 7.30 -0.97 -9.86
N PRO A 137 8.08 -2.03 -9.59
CA PRO A 137 8.20 -3.18 -10.49
C PRO A 137 6.94 -4.02 -10.68
N HIS A 138 6.01 -4.00 -9.72
CA HIS A 138 4.78 -4.79 -9.74
C HIS A 138 3.58 -3.93 -9.40
N ALA A 139 2.57 -3.93 -10.27
CA ALA A 139 1.33 -3.19 -10.07
C ALA A 139 0.18 -3.83 -10.87
N GLY A 140 -1.01 -3.85 -10.28
CA GLY A 140 -2.24 -4.34 -10.88
C GLY A 140 -3.40 -3.47 -10.43
N PRO A 141 -3.63 -2.29 -11.03
CA PRO A 141 -4.56 -1.26 -10.52
C PRO A 141 -6.02 -1.73 -10.44
N THR A 142 -6.40 -2.70 -11.26
CA THR A 142 -7.76 -3.24 -11.37
C THR A 142 -7.84 -4.71 -11.01
N THR A 143 -6.74 -5.29 -10.51
CA THR A 143 -6.67 -6.71 -10.21
C THR A 143 -7.17 -6.97 -8.78
N PRO A 144 -8.16 -7.86 -8.59
CA PRO A 144 -8.53 -8.35 -7.27
C PRO A 144 -7.36 -9.10 -6.62
N THR A 145 -7.10 -8.84 -5.34
CA THR A 145 -5.99 -9.44 -4.60
C THR A 145 -6.35 -9.51 -3.12
N TYR A 146 -5.96 -10.58 -2.45
CA TYR A 146 -6.19 -10.73 -1.02
C TYR A 146 -5.13 -10.01 -0.19
N PHE A 147 -5.57 -9.34 0.87
CA PHE A 147 -4.73 -8.59 1.79
C PHE A 147 -5.05 -8.97 3.24
N TYR A 148 -4.00 -9.03 4.06
CA TYR A 148 -4.10 -8.88 5.50
C TYR A 148 -4.15 -7.39 5.82
N THR A 149 -5.24 -6.96 6.45
CA THR A 149 -5.43 -5.60 6.95
C THR A 149 -5.26 -5.59 8.45
N PHE A 150 -4.22 -4.91 8.92
CA PHE A 150 -3.92 -4.74 10.33
C PHE A 150 -4.49 -3.41 10.80
N LYS A 151 -5.39 -3.44 11.77
CA LYS A 151 -5.87 -2.26 12.48
C LYS A 151 -5.15 -2.18 13.82
N THR A 152 -4.54 -1.04 14.10
CA THR A 152 -3.82 -0.80 15.36
C THR A 152 -4.74 -0.21 16.42
N LEU A 153 -4.31 -0.25 17.68
CA LEU A 153 -5.02 0.39 18.81
C LEU A 153 -5.19 1.92 18.68
N GLU A 154 -4.47 2.55 17.75
CA GLU A 154 -4.60 3.97 17.42
C GLU A 154 -5.33 4.19 16.08
N GLU A 155 -6.17 3.26 15.67
CA GLU A 155 -7.03 3.35 14.47
C GLU A 155 -6.28 3.47 13.13
N HIS A 156 -4.96 3.31 13.11
CA HIS A 156 -4.20 3.25 11.87
C HIS A 156 -4.32 1.86 11.25
N THR A 157 -4.42 1.83 9.92
CA THR A 157 -4.57 0.60 9.15
C THR A 157 -3.50 0.46 8.08
N ILE A 158 -3.06 -0.76 7.81
CA ILE A 158 -2.23 -1.08 6.66
C ILE A 158 -2.68 -2.40 6.05
N SER A 159 -2.74 -2.47 4.71
CA SER A 159 -3.13 -3.68 3.99
C SER A 159 -1.97 -4.22 3.15
N LEU A 160 -1.56 -5.45 3.46
CA LEU A 160 -0.41 -6.11 2.86
C LEU A 160 -0.78 -7.49 2.30
N THR A 161 -0.16 -7.90 1.19
CA THR A 161 -0.29 -9.28 0.70
C THR A 161 0.38 -10.26 1.67
N ASP A 162 0.05 -11.55 1.57
CA ASP A 162 0.48 -12.62 2.48
C ASP A 162 1.99 -12.64 2.78
N SER A 163 2.79 -12.48 1.73
CA SER A 163 4.24 -12.61 1.65
C SER A 163 4.96 -11.29 1.89
N HIS A 164 4.22 -10.22 2.15
CA HIS A 164 4.79 -8.91 2.43
C HIS A 164 5.45 -8.90 3.81
N PHE A 165 6.68 -8.41 3.88
CA PHE A 165 7.41 -8.30 5.13
C PHE A 165 7.07 -7.02 5.90
N ILE A 166 6.66 -7.17 7.15
CA ILE A 166 6.37 -6.07 8.08
C ILE A 166 7.31 -6.10 9.28
N LEU A 167 7.64 -4.92 9.81
CA LEU A 167 8.46 -4.79 11.01
C LEU A 167 7.55 -4.95 12.22
N ALA A 168 7.84 -5.97 13.02
CA ALA A 168 7.08 -6.30 14.21
C ALA A 168 7.99 -6.65 15.39
N MET A 169 7.49 -6.47 16.59
CA MET A 169 8.09 -6.91 17.84
C MET A 169 7.12 -7.84 18.54
N ALA A 170 7.61 -8.97 19.07
CA ALA A 170 6.80 -9.76 19.99
C ALA A 170 6.60 -8.96 21.30
N LYS A 171 5.48 -9.18 21.99
CA LYS A 171 5.08 -8.44 23.20
C LYS A 171 6.18 -8.35 24.27
N ASP A 172 6.97 -9.40 24.42
CA ASP A 172 7.99 -9.55 25.46
C ASP A 172 9.43 -9.50 24.90
N GLU A 173 9.62 -8.99 23.69
CA GLU A 173 10.93 -8.86 23.06
C GLU A 173 11.26 -7.41 22.72
N ASP A 174 12.52 -7.02 22.94
CA ASP A 174 13.04 -5.69 22.60
C ASP A 174 13.68 -5.62 21.20
N LYS A 175 13.48 -6.66 20.38
CA LYS A 175 14.10 -6.77 19.06
C LYS A 175 13.06 -6.70 17.95
N ILE A 176 13.29 -5.80 17.00
CA ILE A 176 12.53 -5.75 15.74
C ILE A 176 12.83 -7.00 14.92
N LYS A 177 11.77 -7.68 14.50
CA LYS A 177 11.78 -8.76 13.53
C LYS A 177 11.12 -8.29 12.24
N ILE A 178 11.58 -8.87 11.13
CA ILE A 178 10.94 -8.74 9.83
C ILE A 178 10.22 -10.06 9.61
N ILE A 179 8.89 -10.04 9.62
CA ILE A 179 8.04 -11.24 9.53
C ILE A 179 7.02 -11.07 8.40
N ARG A 180 6.51 -12.17 7.85
CA ARG A 180 5.49 -12.11 6.79
C ARG A 180 4.17 -11.61 7.37
N ALA A 181 3.39 -10.89 6.56
CA ALA A 181 2.07 -10.40 6.96
C ALA A 181 1.16 -11.57 7.42
N SER A 182 1.23 -12.72 6.76
CA SER A 182 0.46 -13.92 7.13
C SER A 182 0.87 -14.53 8.48
N GLU A 183 2.04 -14.19 9.01
CA GLU A 183 2.58 -14.70 10.28
C GLU A 183 2.32 -13.75 11.46
N VAL A 184 1.83 -12.54 11.19
CA VAL A 184 1.52 -11.55 12.22
C VAL A 184 0.31 -12.01 13.02
N THR A 185 0.40 -11.88 14.34
CA THR A 185 -0.66 -12.20 15.30
C THR A 185 -0.94 -11.00 16.21
N LEU A 186 -2.02 -11.05 17.00
CA LEU A 186 -2.37 -9.99 17.96
C LEU A 186 -1.34 -9.82 19.11
N GLU A 187 -0.46 -10.81 19.33
CA GLU A 187 0.63 -10.70 20.31
C GLU A 187 1.83 -9.92 19.77
N HIS A 188 1.81 -9.54 18.49
CA HIS A 188 2.81 -8.66 17.92
C HIS A 188 2.45 -7.19 18.08
N ARG A 189 3.49 -6.36 18.06
CA ARG A 189 3.40 -4.90 18.03
C ARG A 189 4.07 -4.40 16.75
N LEU A 190 3.40 -3.52 16.03
CA LEU A 190 3.91 -2.94 14.78
C LEU A 190 4.75 -1.70 15.08
N ILE A 191 5.71 -1.40 14.20
CA ILE A 191 6.51 -0.18 14.30
C ILE A 191 5.75 0.99 13.65
N MET A 192 5.39 1.98 14.46
CA MET A 192 4.71 3.20 14.05
C MET A 192 5.47 4.41 14.57
N ASN A 193 5.91 5.31 13.70
CA ASN A 193 6.60 6.55 14.08
C ASN A 193 7.61 6.31 15.23
N HIS A 194 8.68 5.55 14.99
CA HIS A 194 9.76 5.25 15.95
C HIS A 194 9.35 4.62 17.31
N ARG A 195 8.12 4.14 17.43
CA ARG A 195 7.62 3.40 18.61
C ARG A 195 6.84 2.16 18.18
N THR A 196 6.50 1.32 19.14
CA THR A 196 5.71 0.11 18.93
C THR A 196 4.24 0.33 19.32
N ILE A 197 3.31 -0.11 18.48
CA ILE A 197 1.86 -0.05 18.74
C ILE A 197 1.24 -1.45 18.67
N GLY A 198 0.26 -1.73 19.54
CA GLY A 198 -0.46 -3.00 19.53
C GLY A 198 -1.43 -3.11 18.34
N ILE A 199 -1.72 -4.35 17.95
CA ILE A 199 -2.70 -4.67 16.92
C ILE A 199 -4.05 -4.94 17.60
N GLU A 200 -5.09 -4.27 17.12
CA GLU A 200 -6.47 -4.47 17.57
C GLU A 200 -7.16 -5.57 16.76
N GLN A 201 -7.00 -5.55 15.44
CA GLN A 201 -7.71 -6.43 14.53
C GLN A 201 -6.86 -6.81 13.32
N ILE A 202 -7.02 -8.04 12.85
CA ILE A 202 -6.46 -8.54 11.60
C ILE A 202 -7.60 -9.07 10.75
N VAL A 203 -7.74 -8.55 9.53
CA VAL A 203 -8.80 -8.96 8.58
C VAL A 203 -8.14 -9.44 7.30
N TYR A 204 -8.51 -10.63 6.83
CA TYR A 204 -8.12 -11.14 5.53
C TYR A 204 -9.28 -10.96 4.53
N SER A 205 -9.09 -10.13 3.51
CA SER A 205 -10.14 -9.83 2.55
C SER A 205 -9.59 -9.49 1.16
N GLU A 206 -10.41 -9.72 0.14
CA GLU A 206 -10.10 -9.33 -1.23
C GLU A 206 -10.31 -7.82 -1.43
N ARG A 207 -9.36 -7.16 -2.07
CA ARG A 207 -9.43 -5.74 -2.45
C ARG A 207 -8.90 -5.56 -3.88
N ILE A 208 -9.29 -4.46 -4.53
CA ILE A 208 -8.88 -4.17 -5.91
C ILE A 208 -7.72 -3.19 -5.91
N GLY A 209 -6.61 -3.57 -6.55
CA GLY A 209 -5.47 -2.68 -6.76
C GLY A 209 -4.30 -2.96 -5.82
N PHE A 210 -3.20 -3.44 -6.39
CA PHE A 210 -1.95 -3.68 -5.67
C PHE A 210 -0.76 -2.98 -6.33
N TYR A 211 0.24 -2.63 -5.53
CA TYR A 211 1.47 -1.96 -5.98
C TYR A 211 2.65 -2.37 -5.10
N SER A 212 3.84 -2.44 -5.67
CA SER A 212 5.09 -2.76 -4.97
C SER A 212 6.14 -1.67 -5.27
N PRO A 213 6.06 -0.49 -4.63
CA PRO A 213 7.10 0.53 -4.72
C PRO A 213 8.35 0.09 -3.94
N ILE A 214 9.53 0.44 -4.47
CA ILE A 214 10.82 0.14 -3.86
C ILE A 214 11.55 1.45 -3.58
N THR A 215 12.17 1.52 -2.40
CA THR A 215 13.05 2.60 -1.96
C THR A 215 14.50 2.09 -1.82
N LEU A 216 15.48 2.99 -1.69
CA LEU A 216 16.88 2.57 -1.57
C LEU A 216 17.19 1.94 -0.21
N SER A 217 16.59 2.45 0.87
CA SER A 217 16.74 1.91 2.23
C SER A 217 16.16 0.50 2.40
N GLY A 218 15.24 0.10 1.52
CA GLY A 218 14.52 -1.16 1.64
C GLY A 218 13.29 -1.08 2.56
N TYR A 219 12.94 0.10 3.05
CA TYR A 219 11.81 0.31 3.94
C TYR A 219 10.85 1.37 3.40
N LEU A 220 9.59 1.29 3.83
CA LEU A 220 8.59 2.30 3.54
C LEU A 220 7.63 2.46 4.73
N THR A 221 7.31 3.71 5.07
CA THR A 221 6.28 4.04 6.05
C THR A 221 4.96 4.26 5.32
N VAL A 222 3.97 3.40 5.60
CA VAL A 222 2.65 3.43 4.99
C VAL A 222 1.61 3.56 6.10
N ASN A 223 0.77 4.59 6.05
CA ASN A 223 -0.20 4.90 7.11
C ASN A 223 0.44 4.93 8.50
N ASN A 224 1.60 5.57 8.60
CA ASN A 224 2.46 5.65 9.79
C ASN A 224 3.10 4.33 10.23
N LEU A 225 2.87 3.21 9.54
CA LEU A 225 3.40 1.89 9.86
C LEU A 225 4.59 1.54 8.98
N SER A 226 5.66 1.03 9.59
CA SER A 226 6.91 0.71 8.90
C SER A 226 6.91 -0.72 8.35
N THR A 227 7.30 -0.86 7.08
CA THR A 227 7.32 -2.13 6.34
C THR A 227 8.61 -2.27 5.55
N SER A 228 8.94 -3.51 5.17
CA SER A 228 10.01 -3.80 4.21
C SER A 228 9.43 -3.81 2.80
N VAL A 229 10.13 -3.17 1.85
CA VAL A 229 9.74 -3.19 0.43
C VAL A 229 10.20 -4.45 -0.31
N TYR A 230 11.00 -5.31 0.36
CA TYR A 230 11.51 -6.56 -0.20
C TYR A 230 10.63 -7.77 0.16
N VAL A 231 10.71 -8.80 -0.68
CA VAL A 231 10.22 -10.17 -0.45
C VAL A 231 11.37 -11.13 -0.21
N GLU A 232 11.06 -12.28 0.37
CA GLU A 232 11.95 -13.44 0.27
C GLU A 232 11.94 -13.93 -1.19
N LEU A 233 13.14 -14.12 -1.75
CA LEU A 233 13.37 -14.71 -3.07
C LEU A 233 13.40 -16.24 -2.97
#